data_AF-A0A068RCW1-F1
#
_entry.id   AF-A0A068RCW1-F1
#
_cell.length_a   1.000
_cell.length_b   1.000
_cell.length_c   1.000
_cell.angle_alpha   90.00
_cell.angle_beta   90.00
_cell.angle_gamma   90.00
#
_symmetry.space_group_name_H-M   'P 1'
#
loop_
_entity.id
_entity.type
_entity.pdbx_description
1 polymer ?
#
loop_
_entity_poly.entity_id
_entity_poly.type
_entity_poly.pdbx_seq_one_letter_code
_entity_poly.pdbx_strand_id
1 'polypeptide(L)'
;MVTTLVFYFFLPPILTTYFFEYFNLNPFSIIKFFNFNPFSADLGIPSYQTFLYLLMLWCGLNGALWLILWVASLLYTYWAVWRR
;
A
#
# COMPACT_ATOMS: atom_id res chain seq x y z
N MET A 1 4.78 11.68 18.75
CA MET A 1 5.09 11.78 17.30
C MET A 1 5.47 10.43 16.68
N VAL A 2 6.32 9.62 17.32
CA VAL A 2 6.61 8.26 16.81
C VAL A 2 5.37 7.37 16.85
N THR A 3 4.59 7.42 17.93
CA THR A 3 3.33 6.67 18.08
C THR A 3 2.34 6.95 16.95
N THR A 4 2.13 8.23 16.60
CA THR A 4 1.25 8.63 15.50
C THR A 4 1.74 8.09 14.15
N LEU A 5 3.06 8.07 13.90
CA LEU A 5 3.62 7.50 12.67
C LEU A 5 3.38 5.98 12.60
N VAL A 6 3.58 5.27 13.70
CA VAL A 6 3.29 3.83 13.80
C VAL A 6 1.81 3.57 13.49
N PHE A 7 0.90 4.36 14.07
CA PHE A 7 -0.53 4.25 13.75
C PHE A 7 -0.80 4.52 12.27
N TYR A 8 -0.34 5.64 11.69
CA TYR A 8 -0.56 5.91 10.28
C TYR A 8 0.00 4.83 9.34
N PHE A 9 1.09 4.19 9.74
CA PHE A 9 1.73 3.16 8.94
C PHE A 9 0.97 1.82 9.00
N PHE A 10 0.60 1.35 10.19
CA PHE A 10 0.01 0.02 10.37
C PHE A 10 -1.52 0.01 10.36
N LEU A 11 -2.17 1.09 10.77
CA LEU A 11 -3.63 1.16 10.92
C LEU A 11 -4.37 0.93 9.59
N PRO A 12 -3.94 1.46 8.43
CA PRO A 12 -4.61 1.17 7.17
C PRO A 12 -4.53 -0.31 6.77
N PRO A 13 -3.37 -0.98 6.77
CA PRO A 13 -3.29 -2.44 6.55
C PRO A 13 -4.10 -3.26 7.57
N ILE A 14 -4.10 -2.87 8.85
CA ILE A 14 -4.86 -3.57 9.89
C ILE A 14 -6.37 -3.49 9.62
N LEU A 15 -6.91 -2.28 9.46
CA LEU A 15 -8.35 -2.08 9.26
C LEU A 15 -8.85 -2.74 7.97
N THR A 16 -8.08 -2.66 6.90
CA THR A 16 -8.43 -3.32 5.65
C THR A 16 -8.39 -4.84 5.79
N THR A 17 -7.42 -5.41 6.51
CA THR A 17 -7.40 -6.86 6.82
C THR A 17 -8.66 -7.28 7.56
N TYR A 18 -9.04 -6.55 8.61
CA TYR A 18 -10.27 -6.83 9.36
C TYR A 18 -11.52 -6.77 8.49
N PHE A 19 -11.58 -5.83 7.55
CA PHE A 19 -12.67 -5.74 6.60
C PHE A 19 -12.74 -7.00 5.70
N PHE A 20 -11.61 -7.45 5.14
CA PHE A 20 -11.57 -8.66 4.32
C PHE A 20 -11.96 -9.91 5.12
N GLU A 21 -11.47 -10.03 6.36
CA GLU A 21 -11.80 -11.14 7.24
C GLU A 21 -13.28 -11.15 7.62
N TYR A 22 -13.84 -10.01 8.01
CA TYR A 22 -15.24 -9.89 8.44
C TYR A 22 -16.23 -10.26 7.33
N PHE A 23 -15.95 -9.84 6.09
CA PHE A 23 -16.80 -10.13 4.94
C PHE A 23 -16.42 -11.42 4.19
N ASN A 24 -15.44 -12.18 4.71
CA ASN A 24 -14.90 -13.39 4.06
C ASN A 24 -14.44 -13.13 2.61
N LEU A 25 -13.94 -11.92 2.34
CA LEU A 25 -13.56 -11.47 1.00
C LEU A 25 -12.13 -11.87 0.69
N ASN A 26 -11.88 -12.18 -0.58
CA ASN A 26 -10.53 -12.39 -1.07
C ASN A 26 -9.85 -11.02 -1.38
N PRO A 27 -8.74 -10.63 -0.71
CA PRO A 27 -8.02 -9.39 -1.02
C PRO A 27 -7.42 -9.34 -2.43
N PHE A 28 -7.19 -10.50 -3.08
CA PHE A 28 -6.73 -10.60 -4.46
C PHE A 28 -7.84 -10.36 -5.48
N SER A 29 -9.11 -10.29 -5.05
CA SER A 29 -10.23 -9.91 -5.93
C SER A 29 -10.26 -8.42 -6.30
N ILE A 30 -9.54 -7.58 -5.56
CA ILE A 30 -9.53 -6.11 -5.74
C ILE A 30 -8.91 -5.72 -7.09
N ILE A 31 -7.87 -6.44 -7.54
CA ILE A 31 -7.11 -6.12 -8.75
C ILE A 31 -7.30 -7.24 -9.76
N LYS A 32 -8.40 -7.19 -10.52
CA LYS A 32 -8.64 -8.08 -11.67
C LYS A 32 -7.59 -7.93 -12.79
N PHE A 33 -6.77 -6.88 -12.75
CA PHE A 33 -5.84 -6.53 -13.83
C PHE A 33 -4.74 -7.56 -14.09
N PHE A 34 -4.44 -8.43 -13.12
CA PHE A 34 -3.35 -9.42 -13.23
C PHE A 34 -3.77 -10.88 -13.07
N ASN A 35 -5.06 -11.18 -12.80
CA ASN A 35 -5.55 -12.54 -12.47
C ASN A 35 -4.63 -13.30 -11.49
N PHE A 36 -3.89 -12.57 -10.65
CA PHE A 36 -2.88 -13.15 -9.78
C PHE A 36 -3.50 -13.42 -8.41
N ASN A 37 -3.95 -14.65 -8.22
CA ASN A 37 -4.35 -15.17 -6.91
C ASN A 37 -3.34 -16.24 -6.47
N PRO A 38 -2.30 -15.88 -5.69
CA PRO A 38 -1.25 -16.81 -5.30
C PRO A 38 -1.74 -17.93 -4.39
N PHE A 39 -2.94 -17.81 -3.83
CA PHE A 39 -3.53 -18.78 -2.91
C PHE A 39 -4.64 -19.62 -3.55
N SER A 40 -4.98 -19.37 -4.83
CA SER A 40 -6.04 -20.06 -5.58
C SER A 40 -7.35 -20.26 -4.79
N ALA A 41 -7.63 -19.36 -3.85
CA ALA A 41 -8.80 -19.40 -2.99
C ALA A 41 -9.84 -18.39 -3.50
N ASP A 42 -11.08 -18.80 -3.69
CA ASP A 42 -12.15 -17.90 -4.10
C ASP A 42 -12.65 -17.02 -2.93
N LEU A 43 -12.48 -17.49 -1.70
CA LEU A 43 -12.88 -16.85 -0.44
C LEU A 43 -11.86 -17.17 0.67
N GLY A 44 -11.86 -16.38 1.74
CA GLY A 44 -11.28 -16.73 3.04
C GLY A 44 -9.80 -17.16 3.04
N ILE A 45 -8.90 -16.20 2.99
CA ILE A 45 -7.45 -16.40 3.16
C ILE A 45 -7.07 -16.09 4.61
N PRO A 46 -6.13 -16.83 5.24
CA PRO A 46 -5.67 -16.53 6.60
C PRO A 46 -5.32 -15.04 6.79
N SER A 47 -5.82 -14.43 7.86
CA SER A 47 -5.73 -12.99 8.09
C SER A 47 -4.29 -12.47 8.10
N TYR A 48 -3.33 -13.25 8.61
CA TYR A 48 -1.91 -12.88 8.57
C TYR A 48 -1.36 -12.75 7.13
N GLN A 49 -1.83 -13.57 6.18
CA GLN A 49 -1.39 -13.50 4.79
C GLN A 49 -1.98 -12.26 4.11
N THR A 50 -3.27 -12.01 4.34
CA THR A 50 -3.96 -10.79 3.87
C THR A 50 -3.28 -9.53 4.41
N PHE A 51 -2.94 -9.52 5.70
CA PHE A 51 -2.24 -8.42 6.34
C PHE A 51 -0.86 -8.17 5.72
N LEU A 52 -0.04 -9.21 5.58
CA LEU A 52 1.31 -9.07 5.00
C LEU A 52 1.24 -8.56 3.56
N TYR A 53 0.31 -9.07 2.76
CA TYR A 53 0.11 -8.60 1.39
C TYR A 53 -0.29 -7.12 1.35
N LEU A 54 -1.30 -6.72 2.14
CA LEU A 54 -1.76 -5.34 2.21
C LEU A 54 -0.68 -4.40 2.77
N LEU A 55 0.13 -4.86 3.72
CA LEU A 55 1.27 -4.13 4.23
C LEU A 55 2.33 -3.89 3.15
N MET A 56 2.68 -4.92 2.36
CA MET A 56 3.62 -4.75 1.24
C MET A 56 3.09 -3.78 0.19
N LEU A 57 1.80 -3.90 -0.17
CA LEU A 57 1.15 -2.98 -1.11
C LEU A 57 1.14 -1.55 -0.57
N TRP A 58 0.84 -1.37 0.72
CA TRP A 58 0.85 -0.07 1.38
C TRP A 58 2.26 0.55 1.41
N CYS A 59 3.28 -0.23 1.73
CA CYS A 59 4.69 0.20 1.67
C CYS A 59 5.09 0.59 0.24
N GLY A 60 4.71 -0.23 -0.75
CA GLY A 60 4.98 0.04 -2.16
C GLY A 60 4.36 1.35 -2.65
N LEU A 61 3.08 1.60 -2.30
CA LEU A 61 2.38 2.83 -2.64
C LEU A 61 3.04 4.05 -2.00
N ASN A 62 3.34 4.00 -0.71
CA ASN A 62 3.99 5.11 0.00
C ASN A 62 5.42 5.35 -0.53
N GLY A 63 6.17 4.29 -0.85
CA GLY A 63 7.48 4.39 -1.49
C GLY A 63 7.40 5.04 -2.87
N ALA A 64 6.41 4.66 -3.69
CA ALA A 64 6.18 5.27 -5.00
C ALA A 64 5.81 6.75 -4.89
N LEU A 65 4.90 7.11 -3.96
CA LEU A 65 4.55 8.51 -3.68
C LEU A 65 5.77 9.32 -3.24
N TRP A 66 6.59 8.77 -2.36
CA TRP A 66 7.82 9.41 -1.93
C TRP A 66 8.80 9.64 -3.09
N LEU A 67 8.99 8.63 -3.96
CA LEU A 67 9.82 8.77 -5.16
C LEU A 67 9.31 9.85 -6.11
N ILE A 68 7.99 9.94 -6.31
CA ILE A 68 7.37 10.98 -7.14
C ILE A 68 7.68 12.37 -6.58
N LEU A 69 7.48 12.56 -5.27
CA LEU A 69 7.77 13.83 -4.61
C LEU A 69 9.26 14.19 -4.66
N TRP A 70 10.13 13.19 -4.49
CA TRP A 70 11.57 13.38 -4.58
C TRP A 70 11.99 13.81 -6.00
N VAL A 71 11.53 13.12 -7.04
CA VAL A 71 11.80 13.49 -8.43
C VAL A 71 11.25 14.89 -8.75
N ALA A 72 10.03 15.20 -8.30
CA ALA A 72 9.44 16.53 -8.47
C ALA A 72 10.29 17.62 -7.80
N SER A 73 10.83 17.36 -6.61
CA SER A 73 11.71 18.30 -5.91
C SER A 73 13.02 18.54 -6.67
N LEU A 74 13.62 17.49 -7.26
CA LEU A 74 14.81 17.62 -8.08
C LEU A 74 14.53 18.47 -9.31
N LEU A 75 13.47 18.17 -10.05
CA LEU A 75 13.05 18.96 -11.23
C LEU A 75 12.80 20.43 -10.88
N TYR A 76 12.15 20.69 -9.75
CA TYR A 76 11.93 22.04 -9.27
C TYR A 76 13.25 22.78 -8.99
N THR A 77 14.21 22.13 -8.32
CA THR A 77 15.52 22.76 -8.06
C THR A 77 16.28 23.05 -9.34
N TYR A 78 16.29 22.13 -10.31
CA TYR A 78 16.92 22.36 -11.61
C TYR A 78 16.29 23.53 -12.36
N TRP A 79 14.97 23.60 -12.38
CA TRP A 79 14.24 24.71 -12.98
C TRP A 79 14.52 26.05 -12.29
N ALA A 80 14.55 26.06 -10.96
CA ALA A 80 14.83 27.27 -10.18
C ALA A 80 16.25 27.80 -10.39
N VAL A 81 17.25 26.92 -10.54
CA VAL A 81 18.63 27.29 -10.85
C VAL A 81 18.74 27.88 -12.25
N TRP A 82 18.08 27.28 -13.25
CA TRP A 82 18.08 27.79 -14.63
C TRP A 82 17.41 29.17 -14.80
N ARG A 83 16.61 29.60 -13.83
CA ARG A 83 15.85 30.87 -13.89
C ARG A 83 16.56 32.05 -13.21
N ARG A 84 17.70 31.82 -12.54
CA ARG A 84 18.58 32.86 -12.01
C ARG A 84 19.69 33.16 -13.00
#